data_AF-A0A2P6NFP0-F1
#
_entry.id   AF-A0A2P6NFP0-F1
#
_cell.length_a   1.000
_cell.length_b   1.000
_cell.length_c   1.000
_cell.angle_alpha   90.00
_cell.angle_beta   90.00
_cell.angle_gamma   90.00
#
_symmetry.space_group_name_H-M   'P 1'
#
loop_
_entity.id
_entity.type
_entity.pdbx_description
1 polymer ?
#
loop_
_entity_poly.entity_id
_entity_poly.type
_entity_poly.pdbx_seq_one_letter_code
_entity_poly.pdbx_strand_id
1 'polypeptide(L)'
;NETSRMWYYLKREHIALKNGGDPNEQTLFHGSKTNSYKVIIQEGLDHRVANLGGSIGAGIYFGQESTISESYVPYNNNMFQHPNLMFLNPMYPNHRGKKRSHQPYNHPPPPATRQMLMCRVVLGSCVPGQGGLRRPPQKNDGELHDSVSGPGMFVVFENTQSYPEYLIHF
;
A
#
# COMPACT_ATOMS: atom_id res chain seq x y z
N ASN A 1 -4.22 -5.18 15.97
CA ASN A 1 -4.43 -5.63 17.36
C ASN A 1 -3.09 -5.63 18.13
N GLU A 2 -3.06 -5.93 19.44
CA GLU A 2 -1.82 -5.94 20.27
C GLU A 2 -0.77 -6.96 19.78
N THR A 3 -1.20 -8.14 19.35
CA THR A 3 -0.34 -9.17 18.76
C THR A 3 0.37 -8.66 17.50
N SER A 4 -0.35 -7.99 16.59
CA SER A 4 0.26 -7.39 15.39
C SER A 4 1.32 -6.33 15.75
N ARG A 5 1.05 -5.53 16.78
CA ARG A 5 1.98 -4.52 17.30
C ARG A 5 3.25 -5.16 17.87
N MET A 6 3.10 -6.26 18.62
CA MET A 6 4.23 -7.01 19.16
C MET A 6 5.12 -7.57 18.04
N TRP A 7 4.51 -8.25 17.05
CA TRP A 7 5.26 -8.79 15.91
C TRP A 7 5.99 -7.72 15.11
N TYR A 8 5.36 -6.54 14.96
CA TYR A 8 6.01 -5.39 14.34
C TYR A 8 7.27 -4.97 15.10
N TYR A 9 7.21 -4.78 16.42
CA TYR A 9 8.40 -4.38 17.20
C TYR A 9 9.49 -5.46 17.20
N LEU A 10 9.13 -6.74 17.26
CA LEU A 10 10.12 -7.82 17.13
C LEU A 10 10.82 -7.79 15.76
N LYS A 11 10.07 -7.57 14.68
CA LYS A 11 10.65 -7.45 13.33
C LYS A 11 11.52 -6.19 13.20
N ARG A 12 11.10 -5.08 13.80
CA ARG A 12 11.86 -3.83 13.87
C ARG A 12 13.23 -4.04 14.52
N GLU A 13 13.27 -4.64 15.71
CA GLU A 13 14.52 -4.93 16.41
C GLU A 13 15.40 -5.89 15.60
N HIS A 14 14.81 -6.93 15.01
CA HIS A 14 15.55 -7.87 14.16
C HIS A 14 16.21 -7.18 12.94
N ILE A 15 15.48 -6.30 12.23
CA ILE A 15 16.03 -5.54 11.10
C ILE A 15 17.09 -4.55 11.58
N ALA A 16 16.90 -3.90 12.73
CA ALA A 16 17.89 -3.00 13.30
C ALA A 16 19.21 -3.73 13.58
N LEU A 17 19.16 -4.88 14.25
CA LEU A 17 20.35 -5.70 14.55
C LEU A 17 21.12 -6.11 13.28
N LYS A 18 20.40 -6.46 12.21
CA LYS A 18 20.96 -6.81 10.91
C LYS A 18 21.62 -5.63 10.17
N ASN A 19 21.13 -4.41 10.40
CA ASN A 19 21.52 -3.21 9.65
C ASN A 19 22.27 -2.18 10.50
N GLY A 20 23.12 -2.63 11.43
CA GLY A 20 24.00 -1.73 12.20
C GLY A 20 23.27 -0.90 13.28
N GLY A 21 22.13 -1.38 13.76
CA GLY A 21 21.33 -0.75 14.81
C GLY A 21 20.22 0.16 14.29
N ASP A 22 20.12 0.40 12.97
CA ASP A 22 19.08 1.25 12.39
C ASP A 22 18.01 0.41 11.67
N PRO A 23 16.75 0.41 12.15
CA PRO A 23 15.65 -0.24 11.44
C PRO A 23 15.23 0.50 10.16
N ASN A 24 15.63 1.77 9.97
CA ASN A 24 15.11 2.65 8.92
C ASN A 24 13.57 2.66 8.94
N GLU A 25 13.00 3.01 10.10
CA GLU A 25 11.56 3.12 10.31
C GLU A 25 11.05 4.44 9.73
N GLN A 26 10.02 4.36 8.87
CA GLN A 26 9.34 5.51 8.30
C GLN A 26 7.84 5.49 8.59
N THR A 27 7.24 6.68 8.63
CA THR A 27 5.78 6.85 8.61
C THR A 27 5.35 7.05 7.16
N LEU A 28 4.52 6.14 6.63
CA LEU A 28 4.10 6.13 5.23
C LEU A 28 2.59 5.90 5.10
N PHE A 29 2.04 6.13 3.91
CA PHE A 29 0.60 6.05 3.66
C PHE A 29 0.22 4.81 2.87
N HIS A 30 -0.91 4.19 3.17
CA HIS A 30 -1.46 3.07 2.40
C HIS A 30 -2.92 3.32 2.02
N GLY A 31 -3.19 3.41 0.72
CA GLY A 31 -4.52 3.48 0.14
C GLY A 31 -4.98 2.12 -0.36
N SER A 32 -6.24 1.76 -0.10
CA SER A 32 -6.83 0.48 -0.49
C SER A 32 -8.09 0.67 -1.34
N LYS A 33 -8.19 -0.13 -2.41
CA LYS A 33 -9.29 -0.09 -3.38
C LYS A 33 -10.60 -0.68 -2.86
N THR A 34 -10.55 -1.56 -1.88
CA THR A 34 -11.72 -2.37 -1.46
C THR A 34 -12.42 -1.82 -0.22
N ASN A 35 -12.02 -0.63 0.25
CA ASN A 35 -12.46 -0.04 1.52
C ASN A 35 -12.37 -1.05 2.69
N SER A 36 -11.44 -2.01 2.62
CA SER A 36 -11.32 -3.12 3.57
C SER A 36 -10.50 -2.77 4.80
N TYR A 37 -10.44 -1.50 5.18
CA TYR A 37 -9.62 -1.02 6.30
C TYR A 37 -9.98 -1.68 7.61
N LYS A 38 -11.26 -2.01 7.82
CA LYS A 38 -11.70 -2.78 9.00
C LYS A 38 -10.96 -4.13 9.10
N VAL A 39 -10.84 -4.86 7.99
CA VAL A 39 -10.12 -6.14 7.94
C VAL A 39 -8.63 -5.91 8.14
N ILE A 40 -8.05 -4.91 7.47
CA ILE A 40 -6.61 -4.61 7.58
C ILE A 40 -6.22 -4.24 9.02
N ILE A 41 -7.07 -3.50 9.74
CA ILE A 41 -6.82 -3.10 11.14
C ILE A 41 -6.91 -4.31 12.09
N GLN A 42 -7.82 -5.26 11.80
CA GLN A 42 -8.05 -6.44 12.62
C GLN A 42 -6.98 -7.52 12.40
N GLU A 43 -6.73 -7.84 11.13
CA GLU A 43 -5.92 -8.98 10.67
C GLU A 43 -4.49 -8.58 10.26
N GLY A 44 -4.23 -7.28 10.08
CA GLY A 44 -2.98 -6.77 9.54
C GLY A 44 -2.97 -6.65 8.02
N LEU A 45 -1.89 -6.07 7.49
CA LEU A 45 -1.62 -6.03 6.06
C LEU A 45 -1.11 -7.41 5.61
N ASP A 46 -1.65 -7.95 4.52
CA ASP A 46 -1.26 -9.26 4.00
C ASP A 46 -0.61 -9.13 2.62
N HIS A 47 0.69 -9.40 2.53
CA HIS A 47 1.41 -9.37 1.26
C HIS A 47 0.87 -10.41 0.26
N ARG A 48 0.17 -11.46 0.71
CA ARG A 48 -0.43 -12.47 -0.18
C ARG A 48 -1.61 -11.93 -0.99
N VAL A 49 -2.24 -10.85 -0.52
CA VAL A 49 -3.28 -10.15 -1.29
C VAL A 49 -2.70 -9.03 -2.16
N ALA A 50 -1.37 -8.85 -2.16
CA ALA A 50 -0.71 -7.89 -3.02
C ALA A 50 -0.86 -8.27 -4.50
N ASN A 51 -0.91 -7.25 -5.35
CA ASN A 51 -0.97 -7.47 -6.78
C ASN A 51 0.39 -7.96 -7.30
N LEU A 52 0.37 -9.17 -7.88
CA LEU A 52 1.53 -9.86 -8.42
C LEU A 52 2.19 -9.14 -9.61
N GLY A 53 1.47 -8.23 -10.28
CA GLY A 53 1.95 -7.41 -11.39
C GLY A 53 2.58 -6.08 -10.97
N GLY A 54 2.91 -5.89 -9.69
CA GLY A 54 3.45 -4.65 -9.15
C GLY A 54 4.69 -4.14 -9.90
N SER A 55 4.73 -2.84 -10.19
CA SER A 55 5.78 -2.20 -10.99
C SER A 55 7.17 -2.25 -10.37
N ILE A 56 7.26 -2.30 -9.03
CA ILE A 56 8.53 -2.38 -8.29
C ILE A 56 8.60 -3.62 -7.39
N GLY A 57 7.62 -4.52 -7.48
CA GLY A 57 7.57 -5.80 -6.74
C GLY A 57 6.15 -6.21 -6.34
N ALA A 58 5.98 -7.50 -6.05
CA ALA A 58 4.74 -8.11 -5.57
C ALA A 58 4.71 -8.12 -4.03
N GLY A 59 4.49 -6.96 -3.44
CA GLY A 59 4.43 -6.77 -1.99
C GLY A 59 3.46 -5.67 -1.58
N ILE A 60 3.53 -5.23 -0.33
CA ILE A 60 2.67 -4.20 0.22
C ILE A 60 3.24 -2.83 -0.13
N TYR A 61 2.48 -2.01 -0.84
CA TYR A 61 2.89 -0.69 -1.29
C TYR A 61 2.54 0.40 -0.27
N PHE A 62 3.46 1.34 -0.11
CA PHE A 62 3.30 2.54 0.68
C PHE A 62 3.76 3.77 -0.09
N GLY A 63 2.99 4.86 0.00
CA GLY A 63 3.33 6.17 -0.53
C GLY A 63 4.07 6.99 0.52
N GLN A 64 5.14 7.67 0.10
CA GLN A 64 5.86 8.64 0.94
C GLN A 64 4.98 9.85 1.27
N GLU A 65 4.21 10.32 0.28
CA GLU A 65 3.23 11.37 0.42
C GLU A 65 1.81 10.80 0.37
N SER A 66 0.89 11.40 1.12
CA SER A 66 -0.52 10.95 1.18
C SER A 66 -1.21 11.00 -0.18
N THR A 67 -0.85 11.98 -1.02
CA THR A 67 -1.39 12.16 -2.39
C THR A 67 -1.08 10.97 -3.30
N ILE A 68 0.05 10.28 -3.07
CA ILE A 68 0.39 9.07 -3.82
C ILE A 68 -0.60 7.97 -3.47
N SER A 69 -0.85 7.75 -2.18
CA SER A 69 -1.77 6.72 -1.68
C SER A 69 -3.24 7.06 -1.94
N GLU A 70 -3.59 8.34 -1.99
CA GLU A 70 -4.92 8.83 -2.32
C GLU A 70 -5.41 8.31 -3.69
N SER A 71 -4.51 8.23 -4.67
CA SER A 71 -4.83 7.74 -6.03
C SER A 71 -5.35 6.29 -6.05
N TYR A 72 -5.15 5.55 -4.96
CA TYR A 72 -5.62 4.17 -4.78
C TYR A 72 -6.89 4.05 -3.92
N VAL A 73 -7.42 5.17 -3.42
CA VAL A 73 -8.66 5.22 -2.63
C VAL A 73 -9.83 5.60 -3.55
N PRO A 74 -10.81 4.70 -3.78
CA PRO A 74 -11.89 4.94 -4.71
C PRO A 74 -12.82 6.05 -4.20
N TYR A 75 -13.36 6.84 -5.13
CA TYR A 75 -14.32 7.91 -4.82
C TYR A 75 -15.73 7.39 -4.55
N ASN A 76 -16.06 6.15 -4.96
CA ASN A 76 -17.36 5.49 -4.73
C ASN A 76 -17.24 3.96 -4.86
N ASN A 77 -17.96 3.20 -4.04
CA ASN A 77 -17.99 1.72 -4.04
C ASN A 77 -18.39 1.08 -5.39
N ASN A 78 -19.05 1.83 -6.27
CA ASN A 78 -19.52 1.35 -7.58
C ASN A 78 -18.63 1.77 -8.76
N MET A 79 -17.50 2.46 -8.52
CA MET A 79 -16.62 2.91 -9.59
C MET A 79 -15.37 2.03 -9.65
N PHE A 80 -15.53 0.79 -10.11
CA PHE A 80 -14.41 0.00 -10.62
C PHE A 80 -13.91 0.64 -11.93
N GLN A 81 -13.13 1.72 -11.83
CA GLN A 81 -12.35 2.20 -12.98
C GLN A 81 -11.16 1.27 -13.17
N HIS A 82 -11.42 0.23 -13.96
CA HIS A 82 -10.47 -0.61 -14.70
C HIS A 82 -9.49 -1.50 -13.89
N PRO A 83 -9.47 -2.83 -14.15
CA PRO A 83 -8.59 -3.78 -13.46
C PRO A 83 -7.09 -3.68 -13.81
N ASN A 84 -6.66 -2.73 -14.67
CA ASN A 84 -5.28 -2.70 -15.21
C ASN A 84 -4.63 -1.31 -15.15
N LEU A 85 -4.54 -0.69 -13.97
CA LEU A 85 -3.73 0.53 -13.79
C LEU A 85 -2.69 0.30 -12.69
N MET A 86 -1.62 -0.39 -13.08
CA MET A 86 -0.30 -0.30 -12.47
C MET A 86 0.60 0.45 -13.46
N PHE A 87 0.45 1.77 -13.47
CA PHE A 87 1.21 2.82 -14.18
C PHE A 87 1.83 2.51 -15.55
N LEU A 88 1.17 2.96 -16.63
CA LEU A 88 1.66 4.04 -17.51
C LEU A 88 0.56 4.43 -18.52
N ASN A 89 0.06 5.66 -18.48
CA ASN A 89 0.03 6.55 -19.64
C ASN A 89 -0.46 7.96 -19.26
N PRO A 90 0.27 9.03 -19.64
CA PRO A 90 -0.22 10.39 -19.59
C PRO A 90 -1.03 10.66 -20.85
N MET A 91 -2.36 10.80 -20.74
CA MET A 91 -3.20 11.54 -21.70
C MET A 91 -4.66 11.52 -21.25
N TYR A 92 -5.20 12.70 -20.90
CA TYR A 92 -6.63 12.95 -21.12
C TYR A 92 -6.85 13.07 -22.63
N PRO A 93 -7.83 12.36 -23.22
CA PRO A 93 -9.01 13.09 -23.69
C PRO A 93 -10.37 12.35 -23.62
N ASN A 94 -11.40 13.19 -23.44
CA ASN A 94 -12.83 13.15 -23.75
C ASN A 94 -13.63 11.85 -24.08
N HIS A 95 -14.72 11.72 -23.32
CA HIS A 95 -16.10 11.28 -23.62
C HIS A 95 -16.41 10.38 -24.82
N ARG A 96 -17.17 9.28 -24.57
CA ARG A 96 -18.51 9.00 -25.16
C ARG A 96 -19.17 7.71 -24.62
N GLY A 97 -20.25 7.89 -23.83
CA GLY A 97 -21.55 7.20 -23.96
C GLY A 97 -21.72 5.73 -23.54
N LYS A 98 -22.55 5.50 -22.51
CA LYS A 98 -23.94 4.94 -22.65
C LYS A 98 -24.66 4.99 -21.29
N LYS A 99 -25.78 5.72 -21.24
CA LYS A 99 -26.65 5.85 -20.06
C LYS A 99 -27.48 4.58 -19.88
N ARG A 100 -27.43 3.96 -18.70
CA ARG A 100 -28.47 3.04 -18.21
C ARG A 100 -29.36 3.81 -17.24
N SER A 101 -30.67 3.71 -17.47
CA SER A 101 -31.72 4.37 -16.69
C SER A 101 -31.81 3.78 -15.28
N HIS A 102 -31.35 4.52 -14.27
CA HIS A 102 -31.71 4.28 -12.87
C HIS A 102 -32.67 5.39 -12.43
N GLN A 103 -33.73 4.99 -11.73
CA GLN A 103 -34.67 5.87 -11.05
C GLN A 103 -33.93 6.92 -10.20
N PRO A 104 -34.41 8.17 -10.12
CA PRO A 104 -33.72 9.20 -9.37
C PRO A 104 -33.85 8.89 -7.88
N TYR A 105 -32.74 8.46 -7.27
CA TYR A 105 -32.57 8.51 -5.83
C TYR A 105 -32.52 10.00 -5.44
N ASN A 106 -33.62 10.52 -4.87
CA ASN A 106 -33.80 11.93 -4.48
C ASN A 106 -33.06 12.34 -3.19
N HIS A 107 -32.07 11.55 -2.76
CA HIS A 107 -31.14 11.96 -1.70
C HIS A 107 -29.74 12.00 -2.31
N PRO A 108 -28.97 13.10 -2.14
CA PRO A 108 -27.56 13.04 -2.46
C PRO A 108 -26.97 11.88 -1.66
N PRO A 109 -26.20 10.96 -2.30
CA PRO A 109 -25.51 9.94 -1.52
C PRO A 109 -24.72 10.66 -0.44
N PRO A 110 -24.72 10.16 0.82
CA PRO A 110 -23.89 10.74 1.85
C PRO A 110 -22.46 10.87 1.29
N PRO A 111 -21.76 11.99 1.54
CA PRO A 111 -20.41 12.17 1.03
C PRO A 111 -19.60 10.93 1.37
N ALA A 112 -19.08 10.25 0.35
CA ALA A 112 -18.31 9.04 0.55
C ALA A 112 -17.06 9.42 1.35
N THR A 113 -17.05 9.15 2.65
CA THR A 113 -15.88 9.41 3.50
C THR A 113 -14.75 8.55 2.99
N ARG A 114 -13.68 9.18 2.49
CA ARG A 114 -12.51 8.46 2.00
C ARG A 114 -11.63 8.13 3.18
N GLN A 115 -10.98 6.97 3.08
CA GLN A 115 -10.14 6.46 4.13
C GLN A 115 -8.79 6.06 3.56
N MET A 116 -7.73 6.27 4.33
CA MET A 116 -6.39 5.71 4.08
C MET A 116 -5.73 5.38 5.42
N LEU A 117 -4.71 4.53 5.39
CA LEU A 117 -3.91 4.22 6.58
C LEU A 117 -2.64 5.06 6.60
N MET A 118 -2.26 5.50 7.79
CA MET A 118 -0.90 5.91 8.11
C MET A 118 -0.24 4.77 8.87
N CYS A 119 0.88 4.28 8.35
CA CYS A 119 1.56 3.09 8.84
C CYS A 119 2.98 3.42 9.27
N ARG A 120 3.45 2.79 10.34
CA ARG A 120 4.89 2.65 10.59
C ARG A 120 5.41 1.50 9.74
N VAL A 121 6.50 1.72 9.02
CA VAL A 121 7.08 0.76 8.08
C VAL A 121 8.58 0.68 8.29
N VAL A 122 9.08 -0.52 8.53
CA VAL A 122 10.51 -0.79 8.72
C VAL A 122 11.11 -1.18 7.38
N LEU A 123 11.85 -0.25 6.77
CA LEU A 123 12.41 -0.42 5.44
C LEU A 123 13.77 -1.12 5.44
N GLY A 124 14.51 -1.07 6.55
CA GLY A 124 15.86 -1.63 6.67
C GLY A 124 16.77 -1.23 5.51
N SER A 125 17.52 -2.20 5.01
CA SER A 125 18.30 -2.07 3.78
C SER A 125 17.36 -2.04 2.57
N CYS A 126 17.20 -0.86 1.99
CA CYS A 126 16.29 -0.59 0.86
C CYS A 126 17.07 -0.39 -0.45
N VAL A 127 16.59 -0.98 -1.54
CA VAL A 127 17.19 -0.85 -2.89
C VAL A 127 16.14 -0.53 -3.95
N PRO A 128 16.51 -0.02 -5.14
CA PRO A 128 15.55 0.18 -6.22
C PRO A 128 14.81 -1.11 -6.57
N GLY A 129 13.49 -1.03 -6.70
CA GLY A 129 12.63 -2.15 -7.07
C GLY A 129 12.44 -2.29 -8.57
N GLN A 130 11.92 -3.45 -8.97
CA GLN A 130 11.57 -3.76 -10.36
C GLN A 130 10.39 -4.73 -10.42
N GLY A 131 9.74 -4.79 -11.58
CA GLY A 131 8.64 -5.73 -11.82
C GLY A 131 9.08 -7.19 -11.67
N GLY A 132 8.15 -8.05 -11.24
CA GLY A 132 8.38 -9.49 -11.12
C GLY A 132 9.08 -9.95 -9.83
N LEU A 133 9.56 -9.04 -8.98
CA LEU A 133 10.10 -9.39 -7.66
C LEU A 133 9.00 -9.96 -6.76
N ARG A 134 9.24 -11.13 -6.16
CA ARG A 134 8.36 -11.71 -5.11
C ARG A 134 8.96 -11.67 -3.71
N ARG A 135 10.21 -11.24 -3.63
CA ARG A 135 11.01 -11.04 -2.42
C ARG A 135 12.00 -9.91 -2.70
N PRO A 136 12.60 -9.29 -1.67
CA PRO A 136 13.67 -8.32 -1.88
C PRO A 136 14.84 -8.93 -2.67
N PRO A 137 15.61 -8.11 -3.40
CA PRO A 137 16.85 -8.56 -4.04
C PRO A 137 17.85 -9.15 -3.02
N GLN A 138 18.73 -10.04 -3.48
CA GLN A 138 19.83 -10.57 -2.67
C GLN A 138 21.02 -9.60 -2.66
N LYS A 139 21.67 -9.50 -1.50
CA LYS A 139 22.95 -8.86 -1.27
C LYS A 139 24.10 -9.78 -1.71
N ASN A 140 25.32 -9.24 -1.73
CA ASN A 140 26.53 -10.00 -2.08
C ASN A 140 26.89 -11.12 -1.10
N ASP A 141 26.46 -10.99 0.16
CA ASP A 141 26.68 -11.99 1.23
C ASP A 141 25.62 -13.11 1.22
N GLY A 142 24.68 -13.08 0.27
CA GLY A 142 23.59 -14.05 0.14
C GLY A 142 22.34 -13.71 0.94
N GLU A 143 22.39 -12.74 1.87
CA GLU A 143 21.21 -12.26 2.57
C GLU A 143 20.28 -11.48 1.64
N LEU A 144 19.02 -11.31 2.02
CA LEU A 144 18.08 -10.45 1.31
C LEU A 144 18.21 -9.00 1.82
N HIS A 145 17.96 -8.04 0.94
CA HIS A 145 17.51 -6.71 1.36
C HIS A 145 16.18 -6.80 2.11
N ASP A 146 15.74 -5.69 2.72
CA ASP A 146 14.54 -5.70 3.56
C ASP A 146 13.33 -5.07 2.84
N SER A 147 13.57 -4.13 1.92
CA SER A 147 12.52 -3.49 1.14
C SER A 147 13.03 -3.00 -0.22
N VAL A 148 12.11 -2.52 -1.04
CA VAL A 148 12.45 -1.85 -2.30
C VAL A 148 11.78 -0.49 -2.42
N SER A 149 12.42 0.42 -3.17
CA SER A 149 11.96 1.77 -3.43
C SER A 149 11.64 2.01 -4.89
N GLY A 150 10.76 2.97 -5.14
CA GLY A 150 10.48 3.54 -6.46
C GLY A 150 10.09 5.02 -6.33
N PRO A 151 9.60 5.66 -7.41
CA PRO A 151 9.24 7.07 -7.38
C PRO A 151 8.18 7.40 -6.31
N GLY A 152 8.62 7.96 -5.17
CA GLY A 152 7.77 8.32 -4.02
C GLY A 152 7.09 7.15 -3.32
N MET A 153 7.55 5.91 -3.53
CA MET A 153 6.91 4.71 -3.01
C MET A 153 7.91 3.70 -2.46
N PHE A 154 7.44 2.88 -1.53
CA PHE A 154 8.18 1.77 -0.95
C PHE A 154 7.34 0.49 -0.97
N VAL A 155 8.00 -0.66 -1.10
CA VAL A 155 7.38 -1.98 -1.01
C VAL A 155 8.12 -2.85 -0.01
N VAL A 156 7.35 -3.45 0.91
CA VAL A 156 7.81 -4.52 1.82
C VAL A 156 7.14 -5.83 1.45
N PHE A 157 7.79 -6.94 1.79
CA PHE A 157 7.38 -8.28 1.35
C PHE A 157 6.91 -9.17 2.51
N GLU A 158 6.95 -8.66 3.74
CA GLU A 158 6.45 -9.36 4.93
C GLU A 158 5.44 -8.51 5.70
N ASN A 159 4.40 -9.15 6.23
CA ASN A 159 3.30 -8.49 6.94
C ASN A 159 3.80 -7.73 8.19
N THR A 160 4.77 -8.31 8.89
CA THR A 160 5.30 -7.81 10.16
C THR A 160 6.25 -6.63 10.00
N GLN A 161 6.63 -6.25 8.77
CA GLN A 161 7.43 -5.04 8.50
C GLN A 161 6.60 -3.74 8.55
N SER A 162 5.28 -3.85 8.73
CA SER A 162 4.40 -2.69 8.76
C SER A 162 3.34 -2.79 9.84
N TYR A 163 2.98 -1.65 10.41
CA TYR A 163 1.93 -1.53 11.42
C TYR A 163 1.02 -0.35 11.10
N PRO A 164 -0.28 -0.58 10.82
CA PRO A 164 -1.26 0.49 10.70
C PRO A 164 -1.43 1.21 12.04
N GLU A 165 -1.01 2.48 12.12
CA GLU A 165 -1.05 3.29 13.34
C GLU A 165 -2.31 4.15 13.41
N TYR A 166 -2.71 4.73 12.27
CA TYR A 166 -3.93 5.55 12.17
C TYR A 166 -4.75 5.22 10.94
N LEU A 167 -6.07 5.32 11.09
CA LEU A 167 -7.02 5.40 10.00
C LEU A 167 -7.39 6.88 9.79
N ILE A 168 -7.03 7.43 8.64
CA ILE A 168 -7.30 8.82 8.27
C ILE A 168 -8.63 8.86 7.52
N HIS A 169 -9.50 9.81 7.90
CA HIS A 169 -10.73 10.15 7.18
C HIS A 169 -10.55 11.53 6.54
N PHE A 170 -10.89 11.65 5.25
CA PHE A 170 -10.76 12.90 4.47
C PHE A 170 -11.80 13.00 3.36
#